data_AF-A0A2E4XS66-F1
#
_entry.id   AF-A0A2E4XS66-F1
#
_cell.length_a   1.000
_cell.length_b   1.000
_cell.length_c   1.000
_cell.angle_alpha   90.00
_cell.angle_beta   90.00
_cell.angle_gamma   90.00
#
_symmetry.space_group_name_H-M   'P 1'
#
loop_
_entity.id
_entity.type
_entity.pdbx_description
1 polymer ?
#
loop_
_entity_poly.entity_id
_entity_poly.type
_entity_poly.pdbx_seq_one_letter_code
_entity_poly.pdbx_strand_id
1 'polypeptide(L)'
;MGQHKRRYIEAQDAQRRATLLAEIQAHNVDVFCWCNRCGHNATISSSRLAAELGPTFPVPDIGSRMRCSGCGSKDVAARPDWPSLGQVTRHDSPVSK
;
A
#
# COMPACT_ATOMS: atom_id res chain seq x y z
N MET A 1 -22.37 1.09 -22.94
CA MET A 1 -21.76 2.11 -22.06
C MET A 1 -20.59 1.57 -21.20
N GLY A 2 -19.83 0.53 -21.61
CA GLY A 2 -18.80 -0.09 -20.76
C GLY A 2 -17.38 -0.12 -21.32
N GLN A 3 -17.20 -0.09 -22.64
CA GLN A 3 -15.87 -0.26 -23.27
C GLN A 3 -14.94 0.95 -23.05
N HIS A 4 -15.50 2.18 -23.04
CA HIS A 4 -14.72 3.39 -22.79
C HIS A 4 -14.18 3.45 -21.36
N LYS A 5 -15.02 3.12 -20.37
CA LYS A 5 -14.61 3.02 -18.96
C LYS A 5 -13.51 1.97 -18.76
N ARG A 6 -13.63 0.83 -19.43
CA ARG A 6 -12.66 -0.27 -19.33
C ARG A 6 -11.30 0.09 -19.93
N ARG A 7 -11.26 0.69 -21.12
CA ARG A 7 -10.03 1.24 -21.72
C ARG A 7 -9.37 2.31 -20.86
N TYR A 8 -10.17 3.17 -20.25
CA TYR A 8 -9.66 4.21 -19.34
C TYR A 8 -9.00 3.60 -18.10
N ILE A 9 -9.61 2.57 -17.49
CA ILE A 9 -9.03 1.87 -16.33
C ILE A 9 -7.73 1.17 -16.71
N GLU A 10 -7.69 0.44 -17.82
CA GLU A 10 -6.49 -0.26 -18.29
C GLU A 10 -5.34 0.71 -18.59
N ALA A 11 -5.62 1.86 -19.23
CA ALA A 11 -4.63 2.90 -19.48
C ALA A 11 -4.12 3.53 -18.18
N GLN A 12 -5.01 3.79 -17.22
CA GLN A 12 -4.63 4.30 -15.90
C GLN A 12 -3.78 3.30 -15.12
N ASP A 13 -4.11 2.02 -15.16
CA ASP A 13 -3.36 0.98 -14.45
C ASP A 13 -1.97 0.79 -15.07
N ALA A 14 -1.88 0.83 -16.41
CA ALA A 14 -0.60 0.82 -17.12
C ALA A 14 0.27 2.05 -16.79
N GLN A 15 -0.33 3.18 -16.42
CA GLN A 15 0.39 4.40 -16.01
C GLN A 15 0.78 4.42 -14.53
N ARG A 16 0.18 3.58 -13.68
CA ARG A 16 0.50 3.52 -12.25
C ARG A 16 1.85 2.84 -12.05
N ARG A 17 2.88 3.66 -11.90
CA ARG A 17 4.17 3.18 -11.42
C ARG A 17 4.05 2.78 -9.95
N ALA A 18 4.62 1.63 -9.60
CA ALA A 18 4.73 1.25 -8.20
C ALA A 18 5.63 2.26 -7.48
N THR A 19 5.16 2.76 -6.33
CA THR A 19 5.94 3.65 -5.49
C THR A 19 7.20 2.92 -5.00
N LEU A 20 8.35 3.55 -5.16
CA LEU A 20 9.64 2.99 -4.75
C LEU A 20 9.96 3.33 -3.29
N LEU A 21 10.80 2.51 -2.64
CA LEU A 21 11.27 2.77 -1.28
C LEU A 21 11.93 4.15 -1.13
N ALA A 22 12.75 4.56 -2.10
CA ALA A 22 13.40 5.87 -2.11
C ALA A 22 12.40 7.03 -2.07
N GLU A 23 11.28 6.90 -2.78
CA GLU A 23 10.26 7.95 -2.87
C GLU A 23 9.59 8.13 -1.51
N ILE A 24 9.14 7.05 -0.86
CA ILE A 24 8.50 7.15 0.45
C ILE A 24 9.49 7.56 1.55
N GLN A 25 10.75 7.13 1.46
CA GLN A 25 11.79 7.52 2.39
C GLN A 25 12.05 9.03 2.33
N ALA A 26 12.07 9.63 1.13
CA ALA A 26 12.20 11.08 0.96
C ALA A 26 11.03 11.86 1.58
N HIS A 27 9.86 11.24 1.72
CA HIS A 27 8.69 11.80 2.38
C HIS A 27 8.59 11.46 3.88
N ASN A 28 9.59 10.80 4.47
CA ASN A 28 9.55 10.28 5.85
C ASN A 28 8.32 9.40 6.12
N VAL A 29 7.95 8.58 5.13
CA VAL A 29 6.84 7.63 5.23
C VAL A 29 7.38 6.22 5.36
N ASP A 30 6.84 5.50 6.34
CA ASP A 30 7.18 4.11 6.62
C ASP A 30 6.27 3.14 5.85
N VAL A 31 6.52 1.84 5.97
CA VAL A 31 5.75 0.80 5.30
C VAL A 31 4.87 0.08 6.30
N PHE A 32 3.56 0.13 6.09
CA PHE A 32 2.59 -0.67 6.84
C PHE A 32 2.46 -2.06 6.22
N CYS A 33 2.70 -3.08 7.02
CA CYS A 33 2.60 -4.48 6.63
C CYS A 33 1.42 -5.15 7.35
N TRP A 34 0.61 -5.90 6.62
CA TRP A 34 -0.56 -6.60 7.13
C TRP A 34 -0.58 -8.06 6.67
N CYS A 35 -0.70 -9.00 7.60
CA CYS A 35 -0.88 -10.42 7.27
C CYS A 35 -2.35 -10.73 6.97
N ASN A 36 -2.64 -11.13 5.73
CA ASN A 36 -4.00 -11.48 5.30
C ASN A 36 -4.53 -12.77 5.94
N ARG A 37 -3.67 -13.54 6.63
CA ARG A 37 -4.06 -14.81 7.28
C ARG A 37 -4.49 -14.68 8.73
N CYS A 38 -3.85 -13.79 9.49
CA CYS A 38 -4.08 -13.68 10.94
C CYS A 38 -4.34 -12.25 11.42
N GLY A 39 -4.28 -11.25 10.53
CA GLY A 39 -4.48 -9.84 10.89
C GLY A 39 -3.32 -9.18 11.62
N HIS A 40 -2.25 -9.93 11.95
CA HIS A 40 -1.04 -9.35 12.52
C HIS A 40 -0.44 -8.31 11.57
N ASN A 41 -0.13 -7.14 12.11
CA ASN A 41 0.37 -6.01 11.36
C ASN A 41 1.49 -5.28 12.10
N ALA A 42 2.34 -4.59 11.35
CA ALA A 42 3.45 -3.81 11.87
C ALA A 42 3.80 -2.69 10.88
N THR A 43 4.24 -1.55 11.40
CA THR A 43 4.88 -0.49 10.60
C THR A 43 6.39 -0.68 10.67
N ILE A 44 7.05 -0.71 9.51
CA ILE A 44 8.49 -0.94 9.37
C ILE A 44 9.13 0.28 8.72
N SER A 45 10.26 0.71 9.29
CA SER A 45 11.00 1.87 8.79
C SER A 45 11.37 1.72 7.32
N SER A 46 11.02 2.72 6.51
CA SER A 46 11.39 2.76 5.09
C SER A 46 12.91 2.82 4.89
N SER A 47 13.63 3.53 5.76
CA SER A 47 15.10 3.60 5.74
C SER A 47 15.74 2.24 5.97
N ARG A 48 15.19 1.44 6.90
CA ARG A 48 15.67 0.07 7.14
C ARG A 48 15.41 -0.82 5.93
N LEU A 49 14.20 -0.77 5.37
CA LEU A 49 13.84 -1.57 4.20
C LEU A 49 14.69 -1.19 2.98
N ALA A 50 14.98 0.10 2.78
CA ALA A 50 15.83 0.57 1.69
C ALA A 50 17.28 0.07 1.84
N ALA A 51 17.79 -0.01 3.07
CA ALA A 51 19.11 -0.59 3.34
C ALA A 51 19.17 -2.10 3.07
N GLU A 52 18.08 -2.84 3.34
CA GLU A 52 18.02 -4.30 3.17
C GLU A 52 17.66 -4.74 1.74
N LEU A 53 16.73 -4.05 1.08
CA LEU A 53 16.17 -4.44 -0.24
C LEU A 53 16.65 -3.56 -1.40
N GLY A 54 17.25 -2.41 -1.09
CA GLY A 54 17.66 -1.40 -2.04
C GLY A 54 16.62 -0.28 -2.22
N PRO A 55 17.07 0.95 -2.51
CA PRO A 55 16.19 2.13 -2.60
C PRO A 55 15.20 2.08 -3.79
N THR A 56 15.52 1.34 -4.85
CA THR A 56 14.65 1.20 -6.03
C THR A 56 13.66 0.04 -5.91
N PHE A 57 13.55 -0.58 -4.73
CA PHE A 57 12.63 -1.70 -4.54
C PHE A 57 11.18 -1.19 -4.46
N PRO A 58 10.21 -1.79 -5.20
CA PRO A 58 8.81 -1.37 -5.17
C PRO A 58 8.14 -1.72 -3.84
N VAL A 59 7.43 -0.75 -3.24
CA VAL A 59 6.73 -0.95 -1.95
C VAL A 59 5.70 -2.08 -1.99
N PRO A 60 4.84 -2.22 -3.03
CA PRO A 60 3.87 -3.31 -3.08
C PRO A 60 4.50 -4.71 -3.07
N ASP A 61 5.74 -4.84 -3.56
CA ASP A 61 6.43 -6.12 -3.69
C ASP A 61 7.13 -6.54 -2.39
N ILE A 62 7.22 -5.65 -1.38
CA ILE A 62 7.92 -5.92 -0.11
C ILE A 62 7.34 -7.13 0.60
N GLY A 63 6.00 -7.30 0.53
CA GLY A 63 5.30 -8.44 1.11
C GLY A 63 5.83 -9.80 0.63
N SER A 64 6.31 -9.88 -0.63
CA SER A 64 6.88 -11.12 -1.20
C SER A 64 8.18 -11.58 -0.51
N ARG A 65 8.88 -10.66 0.19
CA ARG A 65 10.10 -10.92 0.96
C ARG A 65 9.84 -11.18 2.44
N MET A 66 8.59 -11.10 2.88
CA MET A 66 8.23 -11.16 4.29
C MET A 66 7.65 -12.50 4.72
N ARG A 67 7.72 -12.73 6.04
CA ARG A 67 7.03 -13.82 6.72
C ARG A 67 6.40 -13.28 7.99
N CYS A 68 5.11 -13.52 8.18
CA CYS A 68 4.42 -13.10 9.39
C CYS A 68 5.03 -13.81 10.62
N SER A 69 5.46 -13.06 11.63
CA SER A 69 5.99 -13.62 12.88
C SER A 69 4.91 -14.26 13.77
N GLY A 70 3.63 -13.92 13.57
CA GLY A 70 2.52 -14.50 14.32
C GLY A 70 2.09 -15.89 13.83
N CYS A 71 2.03 -16.10 12.50
CA CYS A 71 1.52 -17.35 11.92
C CYS A 71 2.45 -18.03 10.91
N GLY A 72 3.59 -17.42 10.57
CA GLY A 72 4.56 -17.97 9.61
C GLY A 72 4.15 -17.87 8.13
N SER A 73 2.98 -17.31 7.80
CA SER A 73 2.52 -17.15 6.41
C SER A 73 3.38 -16.14 5.63
N LYS A 74 3.46 -16.32 4.30
CA LYS A 74 4.05 -15.37 3.33
C LYS A 74 3.01 -14.46 2.67
N ASP A 75 1.74 -14.60 3.04
CA ASP A 75 0.64 -13.78 2.53
C ASP A 75 0.56 -12.47 3.34
N VAL A 76 1.48 -11.57 3.02
CA VAL A 76 1.67 -10.26 3.66
C VAL A 76 1.47 -9.17 2.61
N ALA A 77 0.52 -8.28 2.84
CA ALA A 77 0.35 -7.06 2.07
C ALA A 77 1.29 -5.98 2.63
N ALA A 78 1.92 -5.20 1.74
CA ALA A 78 2.74 -4.06 2.09
C ALA A 78 2.23 -2.80 1.35
N ARG A 79 2.14 -1.69 2.08
CA ARG A 79 1.75 -0.39 1.52
C ARG A 79 2.49 0.74 2.23
N PRO A 80 2.67 1.91 1.60
CA PRO A 80 3.12 3.09 2.32
C PRO A 80 2.12 3.45 3.44
N ASP A 81 2.63 3.82 4.61
CA ASP A 81 1.84 4.26 5.76
C ASP A 81 1.58 5.77 5.69
N TRP A 82 0.95 6.22 4.60
CA TRP A 82 0.63 7.63 4.43
C TRP A 82 -0.25 8.10 5.60
N PRO A 83 0.07 9.25 6.22
CA PRO A 83 -0.76 9.80 7.28
C PRO A 83 -2.19 9.98 6.76
N SER A 84 -3.16 9.43 7.49
CA SER A 84 -4.55 9.56 7.09
C SER A 84 -4.94 11.04 7.05
N LEU A 85 -5.63 11.48 6.00
CA LEU A 85 -6.20 12.83 5.90
C LEU A 85 -7.47 13.01 6.79
N GLY A 86 -7.67 12.12 7.78
CA GLY A 86 -8.94 11.98 8.50
C GLY A 86 -9.98 11.14 7.75
N GLN A 87 -11.20 11.11 8.27
CA GLN A 87 -12.32 10.34 7.70
C GLN A 87 -12.73 10.91 6.33
N VAL A 88 -12.44 10.20 5.24
CA VAL A 88 -12.76 10.62 3.86
C VAL A 88 -14.23 10.35 3.48
N THR A 89 -14.99 9.65 4.32
CA THR A 89 -16.39 9.27 4.01
C THR A 89 -17.38 10.12 4.81
N ARG A 90 -17.97 11.15 4.21
CA ARG A 90 -19.30 11.62 4.63
C ARG A 90 -20.30 11.06 3.63
N HIS A 91 -21.06 10.04 4.03
CA HIS A 91 -22.30 9.73 3.31
C HIS A 91 -23.31 10.78 3.78
N ASP A 92 -23.51 11.82 2.98
CA ASP A 92 -24.64 12.72 3.19
C ASP A 92 -25.90 11.92 2.79
N SER A 93 -26.59 11.36 3.79
CA SER A 93 -27.92 10.82 3.56
C SER A 93 -28.85 11.98 3.25
N PRO A 94 -29.60 11.97 2.13
CA PRO A 94 -30.51 13.07 1.82
C PRO A 94 -31.54 13.18 2.94
N VAL A 95 -31.62 14.35 3.58
CA VAL A 95 -32.68 14.70 4.53
C VAL A 95 -34.03 14.61 3.79
N SER A 96 -34.83 13.62 4.12
CA SER A 96 -36.25 13.58 3.75
C SER A 96 -36.97 14.74 4.42
N LYS A 97 -37.63 15.59 3.61
CA LYS A 97 -38.57 16.61 4.06
C LYS A 97 -39.88 16.00 4.53
#